data_AF-A0A3D3YTW0-F1
#
_entry.id   AF-A0A3D3YTW0-F1
#
_cell.length_a   1.000
_cell.length_b   1.000
_cell.length_c   1.000
_cell.angle_alpha   90.00
_cell.angle_beta   90.00
_cell.angle_gamma   90.00
#
_symmetry.space_group_name_H-M   'P 1'
#
loop_
_entity.id
_entity.type
_entity.pdbx_description
1 polymer ?
#
loop_
_entity_poly.entity_id
_entity_poly.type
_entity_poly.pdbx_seq_one_letter_code
_entity_poly.pdbx_strand_id
1 'polypeptide(L)' 'ALAAEQQRDLVAAMNRLRPEDRLVIAYRFFFELSESEMAEALGCARGTVKSRLSRAMARLREGFQEAERA' A
#
# COMPACT_ATOMS: atom_id res chain seq x y z
N ALA A 1 16.39 -18.71 -0.28
CA ALA A 1 15.85 -18.58 -1.64
C ALA A 1 15.45 -17.13 -1.85
N LEU A 2 15.81 -16.51 -2.98
CA LEU A 2 15.60 -15.09 -3.29
C LEU A 2 14.16 -14.60 -2.99
N ALA A 3 13.15 -15.43 -3.27
CA ALA A 3 11.75 -15.11 -2.99
C ALA A 3 11.44 -14.85 -1.50
N ALA A 4 12.07 -15.60 -0.58
CA ALA A 4 11.85 -15.45 0.86
C ALA A 4 12.53 -14.17 1.42
N GLU A 5 13.54 -13.65 0.73
CA GLU A 5 14.18 -12.37 1.05
C GLU A 5 13.30 -11.21 0.59
N GLN A 6 12.88 -11.22 -0.67
CA GLN A 6 11.93 -10.23 -1.21
C GLN A 6 10.63 -10.17 -0.40
N GLN A 7 10.12 -11.32 0.06
CA GLN A 7 8.94 -11.34 0.92
C GLN A 7 9.19 -10.66 2.27
N ARG A 8 10.37 -10.86 2.88
CA ARG A 8 10.73 -10.20 4.15
C ARG A 8 10.83 -8.69 3.96
N ASP A 9 11.46 -8.25 2.88
CA ASP A 9 11.64 -6.82 2.58
C ASP A 9 10.32 -6.13 2.27
N LEU A 10 9.42 -6.81 1.55
CA LEU A 10 8.06 -6.31 1.31
C LEU A 10 7.28 -6.15 2.62
N VAL A 11 7.36 -7.15 3.52
CA VAL A 11 6.71 -7.07 4.84
C VAL A 11 7.30 -5.93 5.67
N ALA A 12 8.62 -5.75 5.65
CA ALA A 12 9.29 -4.64 6.34
C ALA A 12 8.84 -3.27 5.79
N ALA A 13 8.77 -3.13 4.46
CA ALA A 13 8.31 -1.92 3.80
C ALA A 13 6.85 -1.60 4.12
N MET A 14 5.96 -2.60 4.05
CA MET A 14 4.56 -2.47 4.45
C MET A 14 4.43 -2.05 5.91
N ASN A 15 5.29 -2.56 6.79
CA ASN A 15 5.29 -2.21 8.21
C ASN A 15 5.69 -0.76 8.50
N ARG A 16 6.47 -0.12 7.64
CA ARG A 16 6.85 1.30 7.73
C ARG A 16 5.77 2.26 7.22
N LEU A 17 4.80 1.77 6.43
CA LEU A 17 3.70 2.60 5.97
C LEU A 17 2.81 3.05 7.11
N ARG A 18 2.31 4.29 7.01
CA ARG A 18 1.23 4.78 7.86
C ARG A 18 0.00 3.87 7.72
N PRO A 19 -0.82 3.73 8.78
CA PRO A 19 -2.01 2.87 8.74
C PRO A 19 -2.93 3.16 7.54
N GLU A 20 -3.16 4.44 7.24
CA GLU A 20 -3.99 4.88 6.11
C GLU A 20 -3.46 4.42 4.75
N ASP A 21 -2.15 4.51 4.54
CA ASP A 21 -1.52 4.13 3.27
C ASP A 21 -1.61 2.60 3.08
N ARG A 22 -1.40 1.85 4.17
CA ARG A 22 -1.56 0.38 4.19
C ARG A 22 -3.00 -0.04 3.90
N LEU A 23 -3.97 0.67 4.47
CA LEU A 23 -5.40 0.38 4.31
C LEU A 23 -5.84 0.52 2.84
N VAL A 24 -5.40 1.59 2.16
CA VAL A 24 -5.73 1.83 0.75
C VAL A 24 -5.15 0.74 -0.16
N ILE A 25 -3.93 0.26 0.13
CA ILE A 25 -3.31 -0.88 -0.56
C ILE A 25 -4.09 -2.17 -0.26
N ALA A 26 -4.43 -2.40 1.00
CA ALA A 26 -5.21 -3.57 1.43
C ALA A 26 -6.54 -3.65 0.68
N TYR A 27 -7.31 -2.57 0.69
CA TYR A 27 -8.58 -2.46 0.00
C TYR A 27 -8.46 -2.74 -1.50
N ARG A 28 -7.42 -2.23 -2.17
CA ARG A 28 -7.28 -2.41 -3.61
C ARG A 28 -6.84 -3.81 -4.01
N PHE A 29 -5.90 -4.42 -3.29
CA PHE A 29 -5.19 -5.63 -3.74
C PHE A 29 -5.55 -6.91 -2.97
N PHE A 30 -6.09 -6.79 -1.75
CA PHE A 30 -6.45 -7.94 -0.93
C PHE A 30 -7.97 -8.10 -0.80
N PHE A 31 -8.70 -6.98 -0.76
CA PHE A 31 -10.16 -6.98 -0.74
C PHE A 31 -10.78 -6.68 -2.12
N GLU A 32 -9.96 -6.37 -3.12
CA GLU A 32 -10.36 -6.11 -4.51
C GLU A 32 -11.50 -5.08 -4.68
N LEU A 33 -11.59 -4.12 -3.75
CA LEU A 33 -12.62 -3.09 -3.78
C LEU A 33 -12.47 -2.18 -5.00
N SER A 34 -13.60 -1.80 -5.59
CA SER A 34 -13.69 -0.73 -6.59
C SER A 34 -13.38 0.64 -5.99
N GLU A 35 -13.09 1.63 -6.83
CA GLU A 35 -12.86 3.01 -6.35
C GLU A 35 -14.05 3.58 -5.58
N SER A 36 -15.29 3.20 -5.93
CA SER A 36 -16.50 3.60 -5.21
C SER A 36 -16.57 2.98 -3.82
N GLU A 37 -16.36 1.66 -3.71
CA GLU A 37 -16.38 0.96 -2.41
C GLU A 37 -15.25 1.45 -1.50
N MET A 38 -14.07 1.72 -2.07
CA MET A 38 -12.96 2.33 -1.34
C MET A 38 -13.32 3.74 -0.84
N ALA A 39 -13.98 4.57 -1.66
CA ALA A 39 -14.35 5.92 -1.28
C ALA A 39 -15.33 5.91 -0.09
N GLU A 40 -16.31 5.01 -0.13
CA GLU A 40 -17.27 4.77 0.94
C GLU A 40 -16.57 4.27 2.22
N ALA A 41 -15.76 3.21 2.12
CA ALA A 41 -15.04 2.65 3.26
C ALA A 41 -14.06 3.63 3.91
N LEU A 42 -13.45 4.53 3.12
CA LEU A 42 -12.51 5.55 3.59
C LEU A 42 -13.18 6.86 4.03
N GLY A 43 -14.49 7.01 3.83
CA GLY A 43 -15.20 8.27 4.09
C GLY A 43 -14.63 9.45 3.31
N CYS A 44 -14.29 9.26 2.04
CA CYS A 44 -13.66 10.30 1.22
C CYS A 44 -14.31 10.47 -0.17
N ALA A 45 -14.02 11.57 -0.85
CA ALA A 45 -14.49 11.77 -2.22
C ALA A 45 -13.85 10.74 -3.16
N ARG A 46 -14.62 10.18 -4.11
CA ARG A 46 -14.14 9.18 -5.08
C ARG A 46 -12.85 9.60 -5.81
N GLY A 47 -12.74 10.86 -6.24
CA GLY A 47 -11.53 11.40 -6.88
C GLY A 47 -10.27 11.37 -6.02
N THR A 48 -10.42 11.20 -4.70
CA THR A 48 -9.30 11.12 -3.74
C THR A 48 -8.69 9.72 -3.67
N VAL A 49 -9.43 8.68 -4.05
CA VAL A 49 -8.98 7.28 -3.95
C VAL A 49 -7.71 7.07 -4.78
N LYS A 50 -7.72 7.46 -6.05
CA LYS A 50 -6.57 7.30 -6.95
C LYS A 50 -5.32 8.02 -6.44
N SER A 51 -5.47 9.24 -5.93
CA SER A 51 -4.32 10.02 -5.42
C SER A 51 -3.78 9.49 -4.09
N ARG A 52 -4.64 8.93 -3.23
CA ARG A 52 -4.20 8.22 -2.01
C ARG A 52 -3.47 6.93 -2.36
N LEU A 53 -4.04 6.11 -3.24
CA LEU A 53 -3.41 4.85 -3.68
C LEU A 53 -2.05 5.10 -4.34
N SER A 54 -1.97 6.10 -5.23
CA SER A 54 -0.72 6.48 -5.88
C SER A 54 0.38 6.85 -4.86
N ARG A 55 0.06 7.69 -3.88
CA ARG A 55 1.00 8.09 -2.82
C ARG A 55 1.39 6.93 -1.91
N ALA A 56 0.45 6.07 -1.55
CA ALA A 56 0.71 4.87 -0.76
C ALA A 56 1.67 3.91 -1.49
N MET A 57 1.44 3.69 -2.79
CA MET A 57 2.31 2.85 -3.62
C MET A 57 3.71 3.45 -3.83
N ALA A 58 3.82 4.77 -3.97
CA ALA A 58 5.13 5.44 -4.05
C ALA A 58 5.95 5.19 -2.77
N ARG A 59 5.32 5.40 -1.60
CA ARG A 59 5.96 5.16 -0.29
C ARG A 59 6.31 3.69 -0.06
N LEU A 60 5.46 2.77 -0.53
CA LEU A 60 5.76 1.34 -0.44
C LEU A 60 7.02 1.00 -1.23
N ARG A 61 7.16 1.54 -2.45
CA ARG A 61 8.35 1.32 -3.29
C ARG A 61 9.60 1.91 -2.65
N GLU A 62 9.53 3.12 -2.11
CA GLU A 62 10.63 3.74 -1.37
C GLU A 62 11.05 2.88 -0.18
N GLY A 63 10.09 2.47 0.67
CA GLY A 63 10.36 1.61 1.82
C GLY A 63 10.89 0.22 1.45
N PHE A 64 10.49 -0.32 0.30
CA PHE A 64 10.99 -1.59 -0.21
C PHE A 64 12.45 -1.47 -0.65
N GLN A 65 12.80 -0.40 -1.37
CA GLN A 65 14.18 -0.12 -1.76
C GLN A 65 15.09 0.13 -0.55
N GLU A 66 14.57 0.72 0.52
CA GLU A 66 15.32 0.88 1.78
C GLU A 66 15.51 -0.46 2.50
N ALA A 67 14.52 -1.36 2.45
CA ALA A 67 14.61 -2.67 3.06
C ALA A 67 15.60 -3.59 2.31
N GLU A 68 15.57 -3.61 0.98
CA GLU A 68 16.53 -4.38 0.15
C GLU A 68 18.00 -3.95 0.34
N ARG A 69 18.23 -2.71 0.80
CA ARG A 69 19.58 -2.15 1.03
C ARG A 69 20.11 -2.39 2.45
N ALA A 70 19.25 -2.79 3.38
CA ALA A 70 19.56 -2.93 4.80
C ALA A 70 19.98 -4.36 5.16
#